data_AF-A0A0A3HQ58-F1
#
_entry.id   AF-A0A0A3HQ58-F1
#
_cell.length_a   1.000
_cell.length_b   1.000
_cell.length_c   1.000
_cell.angle_alpha   90.00
_cell.angle_beta   90.00
_cell.angle_gamma   90.00
#
_symmetry.space_group_name_H-M   'P 1'
#
loop_
_entity.id
_entity.type
_entity.pdbx_description
1 polymer ?
#
loop_
_entity_poly.entity_id
_entity_poly.type
_entity_poly.pdbx_seq_one_letter_code
_entity_poly.pdbx_strand_id
1 'polypeptide(L)'
;MLTGKDETSIRVIDALNSGEKVKNIPTIFNISLDQSKRLSRFTHLLALGKEYLSEEAYNNLLHLGLRALSIAELFKQSDWIGIEDILSVVDEQTTRNDLKRFKAALYEKRERIEEYQKEVNKTVKSLELKNDIIKKQRDELLKLKAEVDSTAEDFQKFPSDARKFLLEHVGIYDGQFVLIKKIDSIWHRKLKKLNITKYDENYYIHRITDIEHLVEEWHSRKKNRGRTEWCIDVEEKRAANSFYDFSSTPYYRNGQSLVPKNLTEQMKKLENDILQNEQTIFSEQATFNQFVKQSVSTFIEKVEKTDYLSAKDLKKHGELQEKSAKWLYTRGYMVATEVVLPNGRRADVIGINADGQVTIIEVKVSAQDFLSDDKWKEYMAYSDEYYFCLDHDYRLLSSHKNAAGFLIEHKNGIKLIASSKLEHSCAEREQILFTVGRALSKKAIYGY
;
A
#
# COMPACT_ATOMS: atom_id res chain seq x y z
N MET A 1 52.21 -19.15 -14.63
CA MET A 1 51.02 -19.88 -14.14
C MET A 1 49.85 -19.46 -15.02
N LEU A 2 49.06 -20.39 -15.58
CA LEU A 2 47.96 -20.01 -16.47
C LEU A 2 46.87 -19.28 -15.68
N THR A 3 46.42 -18.17 -16.23
CA THR A 3 45.47 -17.22 -15.65
C THR A 3 44.17 -17.16 -16.41
N GLY A 4 44.13 -17.65 -17.66
CA GLY A 4 42.96 -17.51 -18.54
C GLY A 4 42.96 -16.20 -19.35
N LYS A 5 43.91 -15.30 -19.08
CA LYS A 5 44.11 -14.02 -19.76
C LYS A 5 45.52 -13.82 -20.32
N ASP A 6 46.46 -14.71 -19.96
CA ASP A 6 47.80 -14.74 -20.54
C ASP A 6 47.77 -15.25 -21.98
N GLU A 7 48.81 -14.91 -22.75
CA GLU A 7 48.93 -15.20 -24.17
C GLU A 7 48.75 -16.69 -24.50
N THR A 8 49.34 -17.59 -23.69
CA THR A 8 49.18 -19.04 -23.86
C THR A 8 47.73 -19.46 -23.64
N SER A 9 47.05 -18.92 -22.62
CA SER A 9 45.64 -19.19 -22.38
C SER A 9 44.75 -18.73 -23.53
N ILE A 10 44.99 -17.53 -24.07
CA ILE A 10 44.23 -16.97 -25.21
C ILE A 10 44.35 -17.89 -26.43
N ARG A 11 45.58 -18.27 -26.81
CA ARG A 11 45.83 -19.17 -27.95
C ARG A 11 45.16 -20.54 -27.79
N VAL A 12 45.10 -21.07 -26.56
CA VAL A 12 44.38 -22.32 -26.27
C VAL A 12 42.88 -22.13 -26.39
N ILE A 13 42.32 -21.02 -25.90
CA ILE A 13 40.89 -20.71 -26.02
C ILE A 13 40.49 -20.59 -27.49
N ASP A 14 41.31 -19.94 -28.32
CA ASP A 14 41.07 -19.80 -29.77
C ASP A 14 41.10 -21.16 -30.50
N ALA A 15 42.07 -22.01 -30.16
CA ALA A 15 42.13 -23.37 -30.70
C ALA A 15 40.89 -24.20 -30.33
N LEU A 16 40.44 -24.10 -29.07
CA LEU A 16 39.23 -24.79 -28.60
C LEU A 16 37.96 -24.26 -29.28
N ASN A 17 37.85 -22.94 -29.49
CA ASN A 17 36.76 -22.33 -30.25
C ASN A 17 36.77 -22.74 -31.73
N SER A 18 37.95 -23.02 -32.28
CA SER A 18 38.13 -23.54 -33.64
C SER A 18 37.85 -25.05 -33.78
N GLY A 19 37.45 -25.72 -32.69
CA GLY A 19 37.04 -27.12 -32.70
C GLY A 19 38.12 -28.13 -32.27
N GLU A 20 39.28 -27.67 -31.76
CA GLU A 20 40.29 -28.60 -31.28
C GLU A 20 39.87 -29.40 -30.05
N LYS A 21 40.31 -30.67 -29.99
CA LYS A 21 39.95 -31.54 -28.87
C LYS A 21 40.84 -31.26 -27.68
N VAL A 22 40.25 -31.12 -26.49
CA VAL A 22 40.96 -30.87 -25.21
C VAL A 22 42.13 -31.83 -24.96
N LYS A 23 42.03 -33.09 -25.42
CA LYS A 23 43.08 -34.10 -25.29
C LYS A 23 44.35 -33.81 -26.12
N ASN A 24 44.24 -33.02 -27.18
CA ASN A 24 45.34 -32.66 -28.08
C ASN A 24 46.12 -31.42 -27.59
N ILE A 25 45.46 -30.58 -26.77
CA ILE A 25 46.01 -29.30 -26.27
C ILE A 25 47.36 -29.46 -25.54
N PRO A 26 47.59 -30.46 -24.67
CA PRO A 26 48.87 -30.65 -24.00
C PRO A 26 50.05 -30.77 -24.97
N THR A 27 49.86 -31.50 -26.07
CA THR A 27 50.89 -31.73 -27.08
C THR A 27 51.19 -30.47 -27.90
N ILE A 28 50.15 -29.67 -28.20
CA ILE A 28 50.26 -28.49 -29.05
C ILE A 28 50.88 -27.30 -28.29
N PHE A 29 50.48 -27.10 -27.03
CA PHE A 29 50.82 -25.88 -26.26
C PHE A 29 51.76 -26.15 -25.08
N ASN A 30 52.22 -27.39 -24.89
CA ASN A 30 53.11 -27.81 -23.80
C ASN A 30 52.57 -27.45 -22.40
N ILE A 31 51.29 -27.74 -22.16
CA ILE A 31 50.60 -27.53 -20.87
C ILE A 31 50.04 -28.84 -20.32
N SER A 32 49.70 -28.89 -19.03
CA SER A 32 49.13 -30.11 -18.45
C SER A 32 47.70 -30.38 -18.94
N LEU A 33 47.27 -31.64 -18.86
CA LEU A 33 45.88 -32.01 -19.19
C LEU A 33 44.87 -31.33 -18.25
N ASP A 34 45.21 -31.14 -16.96
CA ASP A 34 44.35 -30.41 -16.02
C ASP A 34 44.17 -28.94 -16.44
N GLN A 35 45.28 -28.29 -16.81
CA GLN A 35 45.28 -26.92 -17.32
C GLN A 35 44.41 -26.80 -18.58
N SER A 36 44.53 -27.77 -19.50
CA SER A 36 43.70 -27.85 -20.71
C SER A 36 42.20 -27.98 -20.38
N LYS A 37 41.83 -28.86 -19.43
CA LYS A 37 40.44 -29.03 -18.96
C LYS A 37 39.89 -27.78 -18.27
N ARG A 38 40.73 -27.03 -17.54
CA ARG A 38 40.32 -25.77 -16.90
C ARG A 38 40.05 -24.68 -17.92
N LEU A 39 40.92 -24.54 -18.92
CA LEU A 39 40.72 -23.60 -20.02
C LEU A 39 39.48 -23.95 -20.83
N SER A 40 39.26 -25.22 -21.17
CA SER A 40 38.03 -25.65 -21.84
C SER A 40 36.75 -25.33 -21.07
N ARG A 41 36.73 -25.52 -19.75
CA ARG A 41 35.60 -25.08 -18.91
C ARG A 41 35.41 -23.58 -18.96
N PHE A 42 36.49 -22.81 -18.91
CA PHE A 42 36.42 -21.36 -18.97
C PHE A 42 35.96 -20.86 -20.35
N THR A 43 36.42 -21.46 -21.44
CA THR A 43 35.91 -21.22 -22.80
C THR A 43 34.40 -21.40 -22.87
N HIS A 44 33.88 -22.46 -22.23
CA HIS A 44 32.44 -22.67 -22.16
C HIS A 44 31.71 -21.58 -21.35
N LEU A 45 32.27 -21.13 -20.23
CA LEU A 45 31.72 -19.98 -19.50
C LEU A 45 31.73 -18.70 -20.33
N LEU A 46 32.77 -18.46 -21.14
CA LEU A 46 32.84 -17.31 -22.03
C LEU A 46 31.81 -17.39 -23.15
N ALA A 47 31.55 -18.57 -23.69
CA ALA A 47 30.51 -18.76 -24.70
C ALA A 47 29.12 -18.42 -24.12
N LEU A 48 28.79 -18.96 -22.95
CA LEU A 48 27.54 -18.64 -22.25
C LEU A 48 27.47 -17.17 -21.85
N GLY A 49 28.56 -16.62 -21.32
CA GLY A 49 28.63 -15.23 -20.89
C GLY A 49 28.38 -14.26 -22.04
N LYS A 50 28.90 -14.56 -23.23
CA LYS A 50 28.69 -13.73 -24.43
C LYS A 50 27.24 -13.72 -24.90
N GLU A 51 26.49 -14.79 -24.63
CA GLU A 51 25.10 -14.94 -25.05
C GLU A 51 24.12 -14.31 -24.03
N TYR A 52 24.38 -14.46 -22.74
CA TYR A 52 23.40 -14.16 -21.68
C TYR A 52 23.77 -12.99 -20.75
N LEU A 53 25.01 -12.52 -20.74
CA LEU A 53 25.44 -11.43 -19.87
C LEU A 53 25.49 -10.10 -20.63
N SER A 54 25.36 -9.01 -19.88
CA SER A 54 25.65 -7.66 -20.36
C SER A 54 27.12 -7.53 -20.76
N GLU A 55 27.43 -6.59 -21.65
CA GLU A 55 28.80 -6.36 -22.11
C GLU A 55 29.77 -6.08 -20.96
N GLU A 56 29.30 -5.37 -19.93
CA GLU A 56 30.11 -5.03 -18.75
C GLU A 56 30.40 -6.25 -17.88
N ALA A 57 29.37 -7.04 -17.56
CA ALA A 57 29.56 -8.28 -16.82
C ALA A 57 30.44 -9.27 -17.62
N TYR A 58 30.27 -9.32 -18.95
CA TYR A 58 31.11 -10.13 -19.82
C TYR A 58 32.59 -9.68 -19.81
N ASN A 59 32.86 -8.38 -19.85
CA ASN A 59 34.21 -7.85 -19.71
C ASN A 59 34.80 -8.20 -18.34
N ASN A 60 34.02 -8.07 -17.26
CA ASN A 60 34.44 -8.46 -15.91
C ASN A 60 34.72 -9.97 -15.81
N LEU A 61 33.94 -10.80 -16.52
CA LEU A 61 34.20 -12.24 -16.65
C LEU A 61 35.55 -12.53 -17.33
N LEU A 62 35.87 -11.80 -18.41
CA LEU A 62 37.17 -11.88 -19.08
C LEU A 62 38.31 -11.45 -18.14
N HIS A 63 38.14 -10.36 -17.39
CA HIS A 63 39.13 -9.86 -16.43
C HIS A 63 39.41 -10.84 -15.28
N LEU A 64 38.39 -11.57 -14.82
CA LEU A 64 38.55 -12.62 -13.81
C LEU A 64 39.39 -13.80 -14.30
N GLY A 65 39.29 -14.17 -15.59
CA GLY A 65 39.98 -15.32 -16.15
C GLY A 65 39.57 -16.63 -15.47
N LEU A 66 40.53 -17.53 -15.26
CA LEU A 66 40.32 -18.83 -14.58
C LEU A 66 39.82 -18.71 -13.13
N ARG A 67 39.79 -17.50 -12.52
CA ARG A 67 39.15 -17.28 -11.22
C ARG A 67 37.62 -17.43 -11.30
N ALA A 68 37.03 -17.11 -12.44
CA ALA A 68 35.59 -17.24 -12.70
C ALA A 68 35.07 -18.67 -12.54
N LEU A 69 35.94 -19.69 -12.66
CA LEU A 69 35.58 -21.08 -12.40
C LEU A 69 35.02 -21.32 -10.98
N SER A 70 35.30 -20.43 -10.02
CA SER A 70 34.74 -20.49 -8.67
C SER A 70 33.23 -20.24 -8.60
N ILE A 71 32.66 -19.54 -9.60
CA ILE A 71 31.22 -19.28 -9.74
C ILE A 71 30.59 -20.09 -10.89
N ALA A 72 31.31 -21.05 -11.48
CA ALA A 72 30.83 -21.87 -12.61
C ALA A 72 29.53 -22.64 -12.33
N GLU A 73 29.21 -22.90 -11.07
CA GLU A 73 27.95 -23.53 -10.69
C GLU A 73 26.73 -22.67 -11.04
N LEU A 74 26.84 -21.34 -10.91
CA LEU A 74 25.75 -20.42 -11.26
C LEU A 74 25.47 -20.46 -12.76
N PHE A 75 26.50 -20.60 -13.60
CA PHE A 75 26.35 -20.79 -15.04
C PHE A 75 25.63 -22.10 -15.37
N LYS A 76 25.91 -23.18 -14.65
CA LYS A 76 25.18 -24.45 -14.82
C LYS A 76 23.71 -24.34 -14.44
N GLN A 77 23.40 -23.54 -13.41
CA GLN A 77 22.04 -23.27 -12.97
C GLN A 77 21.33 -22.25 -13.87
N SER A 78 22.01 -21.69 -14.88
CA SER A 78 21.52 -20.58 -15.73
C SER A 78 21.09 -19.37 -14.90
N ASP A 79 21.76 -19.12 -13.79
CA ASP A 79 21.46 -18.03 -12.87
C ASP A 79 22.12 -16.72 -13.33
N TRP A 80 21.68 -16.21 -14.48
CA TRP A 80 22.28 -15.04 -15.12
C TRP A 80 22.21 -13.79 -14.25
N ILE A 81 21.11 -13.62 -13.50
CA ILE A 81 20.93 -12.49 -12.58
C ILE A 81 21.94 -12.58 -11.43
N GLY A 82 22.11 -13.77 -10.82
CA GLY A 82 23.10 -13.95 -9.75
C GLY A 82 24.54 -13.79 -10.23
N ILE A 83 24.83 -14.22 -11.46
CA ILE A 83 26.14 -14.02 -12.09
C ILE A 83 26.39 -12.54 -12.33
N GLU A 84 25.42 -11.83 -12.89
CA GLU A 84 25.45 -10.39 -13.09
C GLU A 84 25.68 -9.61 -11.79
N ASP A 85 24.96 -9.96 -10.70
CA ASP A 85 25.14 -9.34 -9.39
C ASP A 85 26.58 -9.52 -8.90
N ILE A 86 27.13 -10.72 -9.01
CA ILE A 86 28.52 -10.99 -8.59
C ILE A 86 29.50 -10.25 -9.50
N LEU A 87 29.32 -10.29 -10.82
CA LEU A 87 30.25 -9.66 -11.77
C LEU A 87 30.18 -8.13 -11.77
N SER A 88 29.12 -7.53 -11.20
CA SER A 88 29.06 -6.07 -11.00
C SER A 88 30.02 -5.57 -9.91
N VAL A 89 30.38 -6.44 -8.96
CA VAL A 89 31.18 -6.09 -7.78
C VAL A 89 32.66 -6.47 -7.91
N VAL A 90 33.05 -7.13 -9.00
CA VAL A 90 34.42 -7.62 -9.18
C VAL A 90 35.31 -6.58 -9.82
N ASP A 91 36.57 -6.63 -9.43
CA ASP A 91 37.66 -5.86 -9.99
C ASP A 91 38.86 -6.76 -10.37
N GLU A 92 39.95 -6.15 -10.83
CA GLU A 92 41.15 -6.91 -11.21
C GLU A 92 41.79 -7.66 -10.04
N GLN A 93 41.63 -7.18 -8.80
CA GLN A 93 42.24 -7.71 -7.58
C GLN A 93 41.43 -8.86 -6.96
N THR A 94 40.15 -8.97 -7.33
CA THR A 94 39.19 -9.93 -6.79
C THR A 94 39.72 -11.37 -6.83
N THR A 95 39.79 -12.02 -5.67
CA THR A 95 40.36 -13.37 -5.56
C THR A 95 39.29 -14.46 -5.70
N ARG A 96 39.72 -15.72 -5.84
CA ARG A 96 38.79 -16.87 -5.84
C ARG A 96 38.04 -17.02 -4.51
N ASN A 97 38.61 -16.56 -3.40
CA ASN A 97 37.96 -16.63 -2.10
C ASN A 97 36.87 -15.56 -1.97
N ASP A 98 37.10 -14.38 -2.56
CA ASP A 98 36.10 -13.31 -2.60
C ASP A 98 34.89 -13.73 -3.43
N LEU A 99 35.11 -14.34 -4.61
CA LEU A 99 34.03 -14.90 -5.43
C LEU A 99 33.18 -15.95 -4.69
N LYS A 100 33.80 -16.79 -3.85
CA LYS A 100 33.05 -17.74 -3.00
C LYS A 100 32.21 -17.02 -1.94
N ARG A 101 32.74 -15.95 -1.35
CA ARG A 101 32.02 -15.11 -0.37
C ARG A 101 30.85 -14.39 -1.03
N PHE A 102 31.05 -13.81 -2.21
CA PHE A 102 29.99 -13.14 -2.98
C PHE A 102 28.85 -14.11 -3.35
N LYS A 103 29.20 -15.33 -3.79
CA LYS A 103 28.20 -16.38 -4.03
C LYS A 103 27.43 -16.75 -2.76
N ALA A 104 28.09 -16.91 -1.62
CA ALA A 104 27.41 -17.20 -0.35
C ALA A 104 26.47 -16.06 0.07
N ALA A 105 26.93 -14.81 -0.05
CA ALA A 105 26.13 -13.62 0.25
C ALA A 105 24.90 -13.49 -0.67
N LEU A 106 25.03 -13.86 -1.94
CA LEU A 106 23.92 -13.91 -2.90
C LEU A 106 22.81 -14.86 -2.43
N TYR A 107 23.15 -16.09 -2.03
CA TYR A 107 22.15 -17.05 -1.54
C TYR A 107 21.52 -16.60 -0.22
N GLU A 108 22.30 -16.06 0.71
CA GLU A 108 21.77 -15.54 1.97
C GLU A 108 20.83 -14.34 1.75
N LYS A 109 21.12 -13.49 0.75
CA LYS A 109 20.22 -12.40 0.32
C LYS A 109 18.90 -12.97 -0.21
N ARG A 110 18.96 -14.01 -1.05
CA ARG A 110 17.75 -14.63 -1.64
C ARG A 110 16.87 -15.30 -0.60
N GLU A 111 17.46 -16.08 0.30
CA GLU A 111 16.73 -16.73 1.39
C GLU A 111 15.97 -15.70 2.24
N ARG A 112 16.62 -14.58 2.57
CA ARG A 112 15.97 -13.50 3.32
C ARG A 112 14.86 -12.79 2.55
N ILE A 113 15.01 -12.60 1.23
CA ILE A 113 13.95 -12.06 0.38
C ILE A 113 12.76 -13.02 0.35
N GLU A 114 13.01 -14.32 0.25
CA GLU A 114 11.96 -15.34 0.23
C GLU A 114 11.19 -15.39 1.56
N GLU A 115 11.89 -15.37 2.69
CA GLU A 115 11.29 -15.28 4.03
C GLU A 115 10.41 -14.04 4.19
N TYR A 116 10.93 -12.88 3.76
CA TYR A 116 10.18 -11.63 3.77
C TYR A 116 8.92 -11.71 2.90
N GLN A 117 9.02 -12.20 1.67
CA GLN A 117 7.87 -12.38 0.77
C GLN A 117 6.83 -13.33 1.36
N LYS A 118 7.26 -14.39 2.04
CA LYS A 118 6.37 -15.35 2.70
C LYS A 118 5.56 -14.71 3.81
N GLU A 119 6.21 -13.92 4.68
CA GLU A 119 5.52 -13.19 5.76
C GLU A 119 4.59 -12.11 5.22
N VAL A 120 5.01 -11.34 4.20
CA VAL A 120 4.15 -10.35 3.53
C VAL A 120 2.90 -11.01 2.95
N ASN A 121 3.07 -12.08 2.17
CA ASN A 121 1.96 -12.80 1.54
C ASN A 121 0.98 -13.38 2.57
N LYS A 122 1.49 -13.86 3.71
CA LYS A 122 0.66 -14.36 4.81
C LYS A 122 -0.17 -13.25 5.45
N THR A 123 0.45 -12.11 5.75
CA THR A 123 -0.24 -10.95 6.35
C THR A 123 -1.27 -10.37 5.41
N VAL A 124 -0.95 -10.16 4.13
CA VAL A 124 -1.89 -9.64 3.13
C VAL A 124 -3.13 -10.54 3.04
N LYS A 125 -2.95 -11.85 2.91
CA LYS A 125 -4.08 -12.81 2.87
C LYS A 125 -4.95 -12.75 4.12
N SER A 126 -4.35 -12.61 5.30
CA SER A 126 -5.09 -12.45 6.57
C SER A 126 -5.94 -11.18 6.57
N LEU A 127 -5.36 -10.06 6.15
CA LEU A 127 -6.05 -8.77 6.08
C LEU A 127 -7.20 -8.77 5.05
N GLU A 128 -6.99 -9.38 3.89
CA GLU A 128 -8.03 -9.55 2.85
C GLU A 128 -9.23 -10.33 3.40
N LEU A 129 -8.98 -11.47 4.05
CA LEU A 129 -10.03 -12.29 4.65
C LEU A 129 -10.86 -11.51 5.69
N LYS A 130 -10.20 -10.71 6.54
CA LYS A 130 -10.88 -9.89 7.55
C LYS A 130 -11.69 -8.76 6.93
N ASN A 131 -11.18 -8.11 5.89
CA ASN A 131 -11.92 -7.09 5.16
C ASN A 131 -13.19 -7.68 4.51
N ASP A 132 -13.11 -8.89 3.96
CA ASP A 132 -14.27 -9.59 3.41
C ASP A 132 -15.31 -9.94 4.49
N ILE A 133 -14.87 -10.33 5.69
CA ILE A 133 -15.76 -10.56 6.84
C ILE A 133 -16.46 -9.25 7.24
N ILE A 134 -15.72 -8.16 7.44
CA ILE A 134 -16.29 -6.86 7.79
C ILE A 134 -17.30 -6.39 6.74
N LYS A 135 -16.98 -6.58 5.44
CA LYS A 135 -17.89 -6.23 4.36
C LYS A 135 -19.22 -6.97 4.48
N LYS A 136 -19.18 -8.29 4.67
CA LYS A 136 -20.39 -9.11 4.87
C LYS A 136 -21.17 -8.69 6.11
N GLN A 137 -20.49 -8.40 7.22
CA GLN A 137 -21.12 -7.91 8.45
C GLN A 137 -21.79 -6.55 8.24
N ARG A 138 -21.18 -5.63 7.49
CA ARG A 138 -21.78 -4.33 7.15
C ARG A 138 -23.01 -4.48 6.25
N ASP A 139 -22.96 -5.38 5.26
CA ASP A 139 -24.11 -5.67 4.39
C ASP A 139 -25.29 -6.25 5.19
N GLU A 140 -25.01 -7.13 6.16
CA GLU A 140 -26.01 -7.67 7.08
C GLU A 140 -26.58 -6.58 8.01
N LEU A 141 -25.72 -5.70 8.55
CA LEU A 141 -26.15 -4.58 9.37
C LEU A 141 -27.09 -3.63 8.62
N LEU A 142 -26.81 -3.38 7.33
CA LEU A 142 -27.68 -2.57 6.47
C LEU A 142 -29.06 -3.21 6.27
N LYS A 143 -29.11 -4.52 6.09
CA LYS A 143 -30.39 -5.26 5.98
C LYS A 143 -31.21 -5.17 7.27
N LEU A 144 -30.56 -5.39 8.42
CA LEU A 144 -31.22 -5.27 9.73
C LEU A 144 -31.73 -3.84 9.99
N LYS A 145 -30.94 -2.81 9.61
CA LYS A 145 -31.38 -1.41 9.69
C LYS A 145 -32.61 -1.15 8.82
N ALA A 146 -32.63 -1.64 7.59
CA ALA A 146 -33.79 -1.51 6.70
C ALA A 146 -35.04 -2.22 7.25
N GLU A 147 -34.89 -3.40 7.87
CA GLU A 147 -35.98 -4.13 8.52
C GLU A 147 -36.57 -3.34 9.70
N VAL A 148 -35.71 -2.76 10.54
CA VAL A 148 -36.12 -1.86 11.62
C VAL A 148 -36.85 -0.63 11.08
N ASP A 149 -36.33 0.00 10.02
CA ASP A 149 -36.94 1.18 9.42
C ASP A 149 -38.32 0.89 8.80
N SER A 150 -38.51 -0.29 8.19
CA SER A 150 -39.81 -0.72 7.66
C SER A 150 -40.85 -0.97 8.76
N THR A 151 -40.40 -1.47 9.92
CA THR A 151 -41.28 -1.66 11.09
C THR A 151 -41.70 -0.32 11.71
N ALA A 152 -40.95 0.76 11.42
CA ALA A 152 -41.17 2.11 11.91
C ALA A 152 -41.80 3.06 10.86
N GLU A 153 -42.31 2.54 9.74
CA GLU A 153 -42.83 3.33 8.61
C GLU A 153 -43.92 4.33 9.03
N ASP A 154 -44.87 3.89 9.88
CA ASP A 154 -45.93 4.72 10.45
C ASP A 154 -45.42 5.93 11.27
N PHE A 155 -44.17 5.87 11.72
CA PHE A 155 -43.51 6.89 12.52
C PHE A 155 -42.57 7.80 11.72
N GLN A 156 -42.36 7.54 10.42
CA GLN A 156 -41.52 8.39 9.56
C GLN A 156 -42.07 9.82 9.41
N LYS A 157 -43.38 10.02 9.62
CA LYS A 157 -44.01 11.35 9.64
C LYS A 157 -43.56 12.24 10.80
N PHE A 158 -42.91 11.68 11.83
CA PHE A 158 -42.45 12.43 12.99
C PHE A 158 -40.95 12.80 12.91
N PRO A 159 -40.53 13.93 13.51
CA PRO A 159 -39.11 14.32 13.56
C PRO A 159 -38.21 13.25 14.20
N SER A 160 -36.93 13.19 13.81
CA SER A 160 -35.97 12.15 14.23
C SER A 160 -35.93 11.90 15.74
N ASP A 161 -35.95 12.96 16.53
CA ASP A 161 -35.83 12.88 17.99
C ASP A 161 -37.11 12.36 18.64
N ALA A 162 -38.27 12.76 18.11
CA ALA A 162 -39.56 12.26 18.54
C ALA A 162 -39.73 10.79 18.14
N ARG A 163 -39.32 10.42 16.93
CA ARG A 163 -39.33 9.03 16.44
C ARG A 163 -38.49 8.12 17.35
N LYS A 164 -37.28 8.56 17.74
CA LYS A 164 -36.44 7.82 18.70
C LYS A 164 -37.16 7.61 20.04
N PHE A 165 -37.80 8.66 20.56
CA PHE A 165 -38.57 8.56 21.80
C PHE A 165 -39.74 7.56 21.66
N LEU A 166 -40.49 7.60 20.56
CA LEU A 166 -41.62 6.69 20.32
C LEU A 166 -41.17 5.24 20.22
N LEU A 167 -40.10 4.94 19.47
CA LEU A 167 -39.57 3.58 19.33
C LEU A 167 -39.09 2.97 20.66
N GLU A 168 -38.66 3.81 21.61
CA GLU A 168 -38.22 3.36 22.93
C GLU A 168 -39.36 3.21 23.96
N HIS A 169 -40.47 3.96 23.81
CA HIS A 169 -41.50 4.10 24.86
C HIS A 169 -42.88 3.59 24.45
N VAL A 170 -43.12 3.43 23.15
CA VAL A 170 -44.39 2.98 22.58
C VAL A 170 -44.24 1.56 22.03
N GLY A 171 -45.30 0.77 22.22
CA GLY A 171 -45.48 -0.58 21.71
C GLY A 171 -46.85 -0.77 21.10
N ILE A 172 -47.16 -2.00 20.68
CA ILE A 172 -48.49 -2.39 20.20
C ILE A 172 -49.07 -3.48 21.11
N TYR A 173 -50.36 -3.38 21.39
CA TYR A 173 -51.15 -4.41 22.05
C TYR A 173 -52.54 -4.43 21.41
N ASP A 174 -52.94 -5.57 20.86
CA ASP A 174 -54.25 -5.76 20.20
C ASP A 174 -54.57 -4.67 19.15
N GLY A 175 -53.58 -4.35 18.31
CA GLY A 175 -53.72 -3.34 17.24
C GLY A 175 -53.76 -1.88 17.71
N GLN A 176 -53.55 -1.61 19.01
CA GLN A 176 -53.52 -0.26 19.56
C GLN A 176 -52.14 0.10 20.12
N PHE A 177 -51.77 1.38 20.03
CA PHE A 177 -50.54 1.87 20.64
C PHE A 177 -50.65 1.89 22.15
N VAL A 178 -49.59 1.42 22.82
CA VAL A 178 -49.50 1.38 24.29
C VAL A 178 -48.16 1.89 24.76
N LEU A 179 -48.09 2.43 25.97
CA LEU A 179 -46.80 2.69 26.62
C LEU A 179 -46.21 1.37 27.13
N ILE A 180 -45.00 1.05 26.67
CA ILE A 180 -44.21 -0.10 27.15
C ILE A 180 -43.15 0.32 28.18
N LYS A 181 -42.79 1.61 28.18
CA LYS A 181 -41.86 2.21 29.13
C LYS A 181 -42.48 3.43 29.79
N LYS A 182 -42.28 3.56 31.10
CA LYS A 182 -42.78 4.67 31.91
C LYS A 182 -42.11 5.98 31.47
N ILE A 183 -42.91 7.02 31.50
CA ILE A 183 -42.52 8.42 31.27
C ILE A 183 -42.60 9.19 32.59
N ASP A 184 -42.08 10.42 32.63
CA ASP A 184 -42.08 11.26 33.85
C ASP A 184 -43.49 11.30 34.50
N SER A 185 -43.58 11.05 35.81
CA SER A 185 -44.87 10.86 36.49
C SER A 185 -45.76 12.11 36.56
N ILE A 186 -45.17 13.31 36.54
CA ILE A 186 -45.92 14.57 36.47
C ILE A 186 -46.45 14.77 35.06
N TRP A 187 -45.61 14.51 34.05
CA TRP A 187 -46.01 14.60 32.65
C TRP A 187 -47.08 13.56 32.31
N HIS A 188 -46.94 12.31 32.77
CA HIS A 188 -47.95 11.28 32.57
C HIS A 188 -49.31 11.68 33.18
N ARG A 189 -49.32 12.29 34.37
CA ARG A 189 -50.56 12.84 34.96
C ARG A 189 -51.21 13.91 34.08
N LYS A 190 -50.41 14.76 33.42
CA LYS A 190 -50.92 15.74 32.45
C LYS A 190 -51.53 15.02 31.23
N LEU A 191 -50.84 14.05 30.65
CA LEU A 191 -51.32 13.29 29.49
C LEU A 191 -52.63 12.54 29.77
N LYS A 192 -52.78 11.96 30.96
CA LYS A 192 -54.04 11.35 31.40
C LYS A 192 -55.19 12.36 31.46
N LYS A 193 -54.94 13.56 31.99
CA LYS A 193 -55.96 14.65 32.05
C LYS A 193 -56.35 15.14 30.65
N LEU A 194 -55.43 15.10 29.70
CA LEU A 194 -55.66 15.45 28.30
C LEU A 194 -56.29 14.29 27.49
N ASN A 195 -56.60 13.15 28.12
CA ASN A 195 -57.09 11.94 27.46
C ASN A 195 -56.17 11.40 26.35
N ILE A 196 -54.87 11.70 26.40
CA ILE A 196 -53.85 11.19 25.46
C ILE A 196 -53.43 9.77 25.83
N THR A 197 -53.41 9.47 27.14
CA THR A 197 -53.18 8.11 27.65
C THR A 197 -54.32 7.67 28.55
N LYS A 198 -54.78 6.43 28.35
CA LYS A 198 -55.86 5.82 29.14
C LYS A 198 -55.37 4.51 29.75
N TYR A 199 -55.54 4.36 31.06
CA TYR A 199 -55.23 3.12 31.75
C TYR A 199 -56.35 2.12 31.50
N ASP A 200 -55.99 0.89 31.16
CA ASP A 200 -56.90 -0.24 31.01
C ASP A 200 -56.62 -1.24 32.13
N GLU A 201 -57.59 -1.37 33.03
CA GLU A 201 -57.49 -2.19 34.23
C GLU A 201 -57.52 -3.70 33.93
N ASN A 202 -58.18 -4.11 32.84
CA ASN A 202 -58.33 -5.52 32.49
C ASN A 202 -57.00 -6.11 31.99
N TYR A 203 -56.23 -5.29 31.27
CA TYR A 203 -54.98 -5.70 30.64
C TYR A 203 -53.74 -5.06 31.28
N TYR A 204 -53.90 -4.24 32.33
CA TYR A 204 -52.81 -3.53 33.01
C TYR A 204 -51.87 -2.75 32.06
N ILE A 205 -52.44 -2.12 31.02
CA ILE A 205 -51.73 -1.35 29.98
C ILE A 205 -52.14 0.12 30.01
N HIS A 206 -51.28 0.98 29.46
CA HIS A 206 -51.64 2.37 29.16
C HIS A 206 -51.80 2.52 27.65
N ARG A 207 -53.04 2.55 27.17
CA ARG A 207 -53.38 2.81 25.77
C ARG A 207 -53.09 4.27 25.43
N ILE A 208 -52.50 4.49 24.25
CA ILE A 208 -52.27 5.80 23.66
C ILE A 208 -53.40 5.99 22.65
N THR A 209 -54.26 6.95 22.93
CA THR A 209 -55.46 7.24 22.12
C THR A 209 -55.14 8.15 20.94
N ASP A 210 -54.15 9.02 21.09
CA ASP A 210 -53.73 9.98 20.08
C ASP A 210 -52.20 10.10 20.11
N ILE A 211 -51.55 9.53 19.10
CA ILE A 211 -50.09 9.51 19.00
C ILE A 211 -49.51 10.83 18.48
N GLU A 212 -50.29 11.60 17.72
CA GLU A 212 -49.85 12.90 17.20
C GLU A 212 -49.82 13.92 18.33
N HIS A 213 -50.89 13.99 19.12
CA HIS A 213 -50.97 14.86 20.28
C HIS A 213 -49.95 14.48 21.37
N LEU A 214 -49.60 13.19 21.49
CA LEU A 214 -48.50 12.76 22.36
C LEU A 214 -47.16 13.38 21.94
N VAL A 215 -46.87 13.42 20.64
CA VAL A 215 -45.63 14.00 20.09
C VAL A 215 -45.60 15.52 20.27
N GLU A 216 -46.73 16.20 20.07
CA GLU A 216 -46.86 17.65 20.31
C GLU A 216 -46.58 18.00 21.78
N GLU A 217 -47.18 17.27 22.71
CA GLU A 217 -46.97 17.43 24.14
C GLU A 217 -45.53 17.12 24.55
N TRP A 218 -44.90 16.11 23.93
CA TRP A 218 -43.49 15.79 24.14
C TRP A 218 -42.59 16.95 23.68
N HIS A 219 -42.82 17.51 22.49
CA HIS A 219 -42.08 18.67 21.99
C HIS A 219 -42.26 19.90 22.90
N SER A 220 -43.50 20.20 23.31
CA SER A 220 -43.81 21.29 24.24
C SER A 220 -43.08 21.11 25.58
N ARG A 221 -43.03 19.87 26.09
CA ARG A 221 -42.34 19.55 27.34
C ARG A 221 -40.83 19.74 27.22
N LYS A 222 -40.20 19.26 26.14
CA LYS A 222 -38.76 19.44 25.87
C LYS A 222 -38.39 20.91 25.68
N LYS A 223 -39.20 21.69 24.95
CA LYS A 223 -39.00 23.14 24.77
C LYS A 223 -38.94 23.87 26.12
N ASN A 224 -39.78 23.46 27.06
CA ASN A 224 -39.80 23.99 28.43
C ASN A 224 -38.79 23.33 29.38
N ARG A 225 -37.78 22.61 28.85
CA ARG A 225 -36.76 21.86 29.61
C ARG A 225 -37.35 20.89 30.64
N GLY A 226 -38.58 20.43 30.42
CA GLY A 226 -39.23 19.46 31.26
C GLY A 226 -38.67 18.06 31.06
N ARG A 227 -38.63 17.27 32.12
CA ARG A 227 -38.31 15.84 32.04
C ARG A 227 -39.45 15.10 31.33
N THR A 228 -39.07 14.21 30.41
CA THR A 228 -39.98 13.34 29.63
C THR A 228 -39.87 11.88 30.05
N GLU A 229 -38.71 11.46 30.52
CA GLU A 229 -38.42 10.07 30.90
C GLU A 229 -38.61 9.84 32.40
N TRP A 230 -39.08 8.66 32.75
CA TRP A 230 -39.15 8.22 34.15
C TRP A 230 -37.75 7.96 34.71
N CYS A 231 -37.53 8.31 35.98
CA CYS A 231 -36.24 8.13 36.65
C CYS A 231 -36.46 7.85 38.14
N ILE A 232 -35.84 6.78 38.63
CA ILE A 232 -36.04 6.27 39.99
C ILE A 232 -35.67 7.31 41.06
N ASP A 233 -34.50 7.93 40.97
CA ASP A 233 -34.02 8.94 41.93
C ASP A 233 -34.96 10.14 42.07
N VAL A 234 -35.67 10.47 40.97
CA VAL A 234 -36.63 11.57 40.96
C VAL A 234 -37.96 11.14 41.58
N GLU A 235 -38.40 9.92 41.34
CA GLU A 235 -39.60 9.39 41.98
C GLU A 235 -39.40 9.15 43.47
N GLU A 236 -38.24 8.67 43.91
CA GLU A 236 -37.88 8.53 45.32
C GLU A 236 -37.98 9.88 46.05
N LYS A 237 -37.44 10.96 45.45
CA LYS A 237 -37.55 12.33 46.00
C LYS A 237 -38.99 12.85 46.02
N ARG A 238 -39.83 12.45 45.06
CA ARG A 238 -41.25 12.85 45.00
C ARG A 238 -42.08 12.09 46.05
N ALA A 239 -41.82 10.80 46.22
CA ALA A 239 -42.47 9.95 47.22
C ALA A 239 -42.02 10.29 48.65
N ALA A 240 -40.79 10.78 48.85
CA ALA A 240 -40.37 11.30 50.15
C ALA A 240 -41.26 12.46 50.66
N ASN A 241 -41.93 13.19 49.74
CA ASN A 241 -42.82 14.30 50.06
C ASN A 241 -44.32 13.97 49.88
N SER A 242 -44.68 12.71 49.60
CA SER A 242 -46.07 12.31 49.32
C SER A 242 -46.28 10.80 49.54
N PHE A 243 -47.33 10.39 50.26
CA PHE A 243 -47.70 8.99 50.47
C PHE A 243 -48.25 8.33 49.19
N TYR A 244 -47.39 8.09 48.19
CA TYR A 244 -47.74 7.26 47.05
C TYR A 244 -46.65 6.22 46.78
N ASP A 245 -47.08 5.00 46.51
CA ASP A 245 -46.22 3.90 46.11
C ASP A 245 -45.92 3.97 44.61
N PHE A 246 -44.69 3.65 44.20
CA PHE A 246 -44.27 3.65 42.81
C PHE A 246 -43.41 2.43 42.53
N SER A 247 -43.62 1.81 41.38
CA SER A 247 -42.88 0.61 41.00
C SER A 247 -41.43 0.94 40.59
N SER A 248 -40.50 0.11 41.07
CA SER A 248 -39.05 0.24 40.86
C SER A 248 -38.57 -0.06 39.43
N THR A 249 -39.41 -0.68 38.59
CA THR A 249 -39.08 -0.95 37.19
C THR A 249 -39.61 0.17 36.28
N PRO A 250 -38.84 0.65 35.29
CA PRO A 250 -39.31 1.62 34.31
C PRO A 250 -40.23 1.00 33.25
N TYR A 251 -40.46 -0.31 33.25
CA TYR A 251 -41.22 -1.00 32.20
C TYR A 251 -42.63 -1.37 32.66
N TYR A 252 -43.59 -1.28 31.73
CA TYR A 252 -44.92 -1.87 31.92
C TYR A 252 -44.88 -3.37 31.63
N ARG A 253 -45.77 -4.14 32.28
CA ARG A 253 -45.74 -5.61 32.20
C ARG A 253 -46.24 -6.15 30.86
N ASN A 254 -47.17 -5.44 30.23
CA ASN A 254 -47.91 -5.88 29.06
C ASN A 254 -47.71 -4.90 27.89
N GLY A 255 -47.53 -5.42 26.67
CA GLY A 255 -47.25 -4.65 25.45
C GLY A 255 -46.02 -5.17 24.69
N GLN A 256 -46.11 -5.26 23.36
CA GLN A 256 -45.00 -5.69 22.50
C GLN A 256 -44.23 -4.46 22.00
N SER A 257 -42.90 -4.53 22.03
CA SER A 257 -42.03 -3.47 21.49
C SER A 257 -42.26 -3.31 19.98
N LEU A 258 -42.30 -2.06 19.50
CA LEU A 258 -42.43 -1.76 18.06
C LEU A 258 -41.30 -2.39 17.26
N VAL A 259 -40.07 -2.36 17.80
CA VAL A 259 -38.93 -3.09 17.24
C VAL A 259 -38.69 -4.36 18.06
N PRO A 260 -38.61 -5.55 17.43
CA PRO A 260 -38.20 -6.77 18.10
C PRO A 260 -36.85 -6.61 18.82
N LYS A 261 -36.83 -6.87 20.14
CA LYS A 261 -35.60 -6.75 20.96
C LYS A 261 -34.43 -7.58 20.40
N ASN A 262 -34.73 -8.73 19.80
CA ASN A 262 -33.76 -9.59 19.14
C ASN A 262 -33.01 -8.87 18.00
N LEU A 263 -33.71 -8.07 17.17
CA LEU A 263 -33.08 -7.31 16.08
C LEU A 263 -32.11 -6.25 16.62
N THR A 264 -32.51 -5.53 17.68
CA THR A 264 -31.65 -4.52 18.32
C THR A 264 -30.41 -5.14 18.97
N GLU A 265 -30.55 -6.31 19.60
CA GLU A 265 -29.43 -7.05 20.18
C GLU A 265 -28.48 -7.59 19.09
N GLN A 266 -29.02 -8.12 17.99
CA GLN A 266 -28.24 -8.55 16.83
C GLN A 266 -27.45 -7.41 16.21
N MET A 267 -28.08 -6.24 16.00
CA MET A 267 -27.41 -5.05 15.47
C MET A 267 -26.26 -4.59 16.38
N LYS A 268 -26.49 -4.50 17.69
CA LYS A 268 -25.45 -4.12 18.65
C LYS A 268 -24.28 -5.11 18.66
N LYS A 269 -24.57 -6.40 18.58
CA LYS A 269 -23.53 -7.43 18.50
C LYS A 269 -22.70 -7.26 17.23
N LEU A 270 -23.36 -7.10 16.09
CA LEU A 270 -22.70 -6.94 14.79
C LEU A 270 -21.87 -5.66 14.72
N GLU A 271 -22.35 -4.55 15.27
CA GLU A 271 -21.59 -3.29 15.39
C GLU A 271 -20.35 -3.44 16.27
N ASN A 272 -20.45 -4.17 17.40
CA ASN A 272 -19.29 -4.48 18.24
C ASN A 272 -18.29 -5.40 17.54
N ASP A 273 -18.75 -6.43 16.82
CA ASP A 273 -17.89 -7.36 16.10
C ASP A 273 -17.12 -6.65 14.97
N ILE A 274 -17.78 -5.74 14.23
CA ILE A 274 -17.14 -4.89 13.22
C ILE A 274 -16.04 -4.04 13.88
N LEU A 275 -16.36 -3.37 14.99
CA LEU A 275 -15.39 -2.51 15.69
C LEU A 275 -14.16 -3.29 16.18
N GLN A 276 -14.35 -4.49 16.74
CA GLN A 276 -13.24 -5.34 17.17
C GLN A 276 -12.37 -5.81 16.00
N ASN A 277 -12.99 -6.17 14.88
CA ASN A 277 -12.27 -6.58 13.68
C ASN A 277 -11.47 -5.41 13.07
N GLU A 278 -12.02 -4.20 13.04
CA GLU A 278 -11.33 -2.98 12.60
C GLU A 278 -10.11 -2.66 13.48
N GLN A 279 -10.26 -2.75 14.81
CA GLN A 279 -9.15 -2.57 15.75
C GLN A 279 -8.05 -3.61 15.55
N THR A 280 -8.43 -4.86 15.27
CA THR A 280 -7.48 -5.95 14.99
C THR A 280 -6.74 -5.72 13.67
N ILE A 281 -7.41 -5.25 12.63
CA ILE A 281 -6.76 -4.88 11.36
C ILE A 281 -5.76 -3.75 11.61
N PHE A 282 -6.14 -2.72 12.38
CA PHE A 282 -5.27 -1.60 12.67
C PHE A 282 -4.00 -2.02 13.42
N SER A 283 -4.12 -2.89 14.43
CA SER A 283 -2.97 -3.39 15.18
C SER A 283 -2.06 -4.26 14.32
N GLU A 284 -2.62 -5.17 13.50
CA GLU A 284 -1.84 -6.00 12.57
C GLU A 284 -1.12 -5.17 11.51
N GLN A 285 -1.76 -4.12 10.99
CA GLN A 285 -1.12 -3.18 10.07
C GLN A 285 0.02 -2.41 10.74
N ALA A 286 -0.14 -1.99 12.00
CA ALA A 286 0.92 -1.33 12.75
C ALA A 286 2.13 -2.26 12.98
N THR A 287 1.89 -3.50 13.40
CA THR A 287 2.94 -4.52 13.56
C THR A 287 3.61 -4.84 12.22
N PHE A 288 2.84 -4.96 11.14
CA PHE A 288 3.39 -5.17 9.80
C PHE A 288 4.25 -4.00 9.33
N ASN A 289 3.82 -2.77 9.57
CA ASN A 289 4.60 -1.58 9.24
C ASN A 289 5.91 -1.52 10.04
N GLN A 290 5.90 -1.95 11.31
CA GLN A 290 7.12 -2.07 12.10
C GLN A 290 8.05 -3.17 11.57
N PHE A 291 7.51 -4.35 11.22
CA PHE A 291 8.26 -5.42 10.58
C PHE A 291 8.89 -4.97 9.27
N VAL A 292 8.14 -4.27 8.41
CA VAL A 292 8.65 -3.68 7.17
C VAL A 292 9.79 -2.70 7.47
N LYS A 293 9.62 -1.78 8.43
CA LYS A 293 10.68 -0.83 8.79
C LYS A 293 11.95 -1.53 9.31
N GLN A 294 11.81 -2.53 10.16
CA GLN A 294 12.96 -3.24 10.73
C GLN A 294 13.66 -4.13 9.68
N SER A 295 12.89 -4.84 8.86
CA SER A 295 13.43 -5.66 7.77
C SER A 295 14.11 -4.80 6.71
N VAL A 296 13.50 -3.67 6.32
CA VAL A 296 14.09 -2.68 5.42
C VAL A 296 15.35 -2.07 6.04
N SER A 297 15.36 -1.65 7.31
CA SER A 297 16.57 -1.12 7.97
C SER A 297 17.70 -2.15 8.03
N THR A 298 17.41 -3.39 8.40
CA THR A 298 18.40 -4.48 8.47
C THR A 298 18.90 -4.87 7.07
N PHE A 299 18.03 -4.79 6.06
CA PHE A 299 18.37 -4.99 4.66
C PHE A 299 19.29 -3.87 4.16
N ILE A 300 18.92 -2.61 4.38
CA ILE A 300 19.70 -1.43 4.02
C ILE A 300 21.07 -1.45 4.71
N GLU A 301 21.15 -1.67 6.02
CA GLU A 301 22.42 -1.72 6.76
C GLU A 301 23.35 -2.85 6.33
N LYS A 302 22.81 -3.98 5.85
CA LYS A 302 23.61 -5.08 5.27
C LYS A 302 23.98 -4.81 3.80
N VAL A 303 23.13 -4.13 3.04
CA VAL A 303 23.43 -3.69 1.66
C VAL A 303 24.50 -2.59 1.67
N GLU A 304 24.44 -1.63 2.60
CA GLU A 304 25.46 -0.59 2.82
C GLU A 304 26.81 -1.19 3.28
N LYS A 305 26.80 -2.31 4.03
CA LYS A 305 28.02 -3.08 4.32
C LYS A 305 28.59 -3.83 3.10
N THR A 306 27.83 -3.89 2.00
CA THR A 306 28.18 -4.56 0.75
C THR A 306 28.25 -3.53 -0.38
N ASP A 307 28.98 -2.44 -0.14
CA ASP A 307 29.04 -1.20 -0.94
C ASP A 307 29.73 -1.35 -2.31
N TYR A 308 29.52 -2.47 -2.99
CA TYR A 308 30.04 -2.74 -4.33
C TYR A 308 28.96 -2.82 -5.43
N LEU A 309 27.67 -2.62 -5.13
CA LEU A 309 26.59 -2.72 -6.13
C LEU A 309 26.31 -1.44 -6.97
N SER A 310 27.15 -0.39 -6.89
CA SER A 310 26.77 0.95 -7.37
C SER A 310 27.00 1.23 -8.87
N ALA A 311 27.90 0.54 -9.58
CA ALA A 311 28.24 0.88 -10.97
C ALA A 311 27.16 0.49 -11.99
N LYS A 312 26.57 -0.70 -11.82
CA LYS A 312 25.49 -1.20 -12.70
C LYS A 312 24.22 -0.37 -12.53
N ASP A 313 23.88 -0.01 -11.30
CA ASP A 313 22.73 0.83 -10.99
C ASP A 313 22.93 2.24 -11.57
N LEU A 314 24.13 2.82 -11.46
CA LEU A 314 24.48 4.10 -12.09
C LEU A 314 24.34 4.05 -13.62
N LYS A 315 24.83 2.99 -14.27
CA LYS A 315 24.69 2.81 -15.71
C LYS A 315 23.23 2.62 -16.13
N LYS A 316 22.51 1.76 -15.42
CA LYS A 316 21.10 1.49 -15.68
C LYS A 316 20.25 2.74 -15.49
N HIS A 317 20.58 3.56 -14.50
CA HIS A 317 19.94 4.85 -14.25
C HIS A 317 20.14 5.76 -15.45
N GLY A 318 21.38 5.90 -15.93
CA GLY A 318 21.69 6.65 -17.16
C GLY A 318 20.93 6.16 -18.40
N GLU A 319 20.85 4.84 -18.63
CA GLU A 319 20.09 4.26 -19.74
C GLU A 319 18.59 4.58 -19.65
N LEU A 320 18.01 4.44 -18.45
CA LEU A 320 16.59 4.65 -18.22
C LEU A 320 16.23 6.14 -18.27
N GLN A 321 17.14 7.02 -17.84
CA GLN A 321 17.07 8.47 -18.02
C GLN A 321 17.05 8.85 -19.50
N GLU A 322 17.94 8.29 -20.33
CA GLU A 322 17.97 8.55 -21.76
C GLU A 322 16.68 8.09 -22.46
N LYS A 323 16.17 6.91 -22.10
CA LYS A 323 14.89 6.39 -22.62
C LYS A 323 13.71 7.26 -22.21
N SER A 324 13.69 7.74 -20.96
CA SER A 324 12.66 8.67 -20.45
C SER A 324 12.68 9.99 -21.20
N ALA A 325 13.88 10.52 -21.47
CA ALA A 325 14.03 11.75 -22.25
C ALA A 325 13.52 11.58 -23.70
N LYS A 326 13.86 10.46 -24.36
CA LYS A 326 13.33 10.13 -25.70
C LYS A 326 11.81 10.00 -25.70
N TRP A 327 11.24 9.37 -24.67
CA TRP A 327 9.80 9.21 -24.55
C TRP A 327 9.07 10.56 -24.48
N LEU A 328 9.57 11.51 -23.69
CA LEU A 328 9.03 12.89 -23.66
C LEU A 328 9.20 13.59 -25.01
N TYR A 329 10.39 13.52 -25.60
CA TYR A 329 10.69 14.19 -26.87
C TYR A 329 9.76 13.74 -28.00
N THR A 330 9.50 12.43 -28.11
CA THR A 330 8.56 11.88 -29.11
C THR A 330 7.11 12.34 -28.94
N ARG A 331 6.77 12.93 -27.78
CA ARG A 331 5.45 13.48 -27.47
C ARG A 331 5.38 15.01 -27.64
N GLY A 332 6.42 15.62 -28.20
CA GLY A 332 6.44 17.06 -28.49
C GLY A 332 6.94 17.94 -27.33
N TYR A 333 7.65 17.36 -26.36
CA TYR A 333 8.28 18.13 -25.29
C TYR A 333 9.72 18.51 -25.69
N MET A 334 10.15 19.72 -25.35
CA MET A 334 11.57 20.01 -25.16
C MET A 334 12.02 19.36 -23.85
N VAL A 335 13.21 18.75 -23.81
CA VAL A 335 13.62 17.88 -22.70
C VAL A 335 15.01 18.22 -22.22
N ALA A 336 15.18 18.35 -20.91
CA ALA A 336 16.46 18.47 -20.24
C ALA A 336 16.62 17.37 -19.17
N THR A 337 17.86 17.02 -18.86
CA THR A 337 18.21 16.04 -17.83
C THR A 337 19.04 16.69 -16.74
N GLU A 338 19.01 16.14 -15.53
CA GLU A 338 19.84 16.59 -14.38
C GLU A 338 19.60 18.06 -13.98
N VAL A 339 18.34 18.51 -14.01
CA VAL A 339 17.99 19.92 -13.80
C VAL A 339 17.77 20.23 -12.32
N VAL A 340 18.51 21.19 -11.79
CA VAL A 340 18.35 21.66 -10.40
C VAL A 340 17.15 22.60 -10.31
N LEU A 341 16.16 22.23 -9.49
CA LEU A 341 14.93 22.96 -9.21
C LEU A 341 15.14 24.09 -8.17
N PRO A 342 14.21 25.05 -8.05
CA PRO A 342 14.31 26.17 -7.11
C PRO A 342 14.49 25.77 -5.63
N ASN A 343 13.94 24.64 -5.23
CA ASN A 343 14.12 24.07 -3.88
C ASN A 343 15.50 23.39 -3.67
N GLY A 344 16.40 23.43 -4.65
CA GLY A 344 17.72 22.80 -4.60
C GLY A 344 17.72 21.30 -4.87
N ARG A 345 16.55 20.68 -5.13
CA ARG A 345 16.47 19.29 -5.62
C ARG A 345 16.91 19.21 -7.08
N ARG A 346 17.27 18.03 -7.54
CA ARG A 346 17.58 17.76 -8.94
C ARG A 346 16.53 16.81 -9.49
N ALA A 347 15.98 17.15 -10.66
CA ALA A 347 15.11 16.28 -11.43
C ALA A 347 15.94 15.54 -12.47
N ASP A 348 15.82 14.21 -12.50
CA ASP A 348 16.51 13.37 -13.48
C ASP A 348 16.14 13.74 -14.92
N VAL A 349 14.84 13.86 -15.22
CA VAL A 349 14.34 14.34 -16.52
C VAL A 349 13.20 15.32 -16.32
N ILE A 350 13.24 16.41 -17.09
CA ILE A 350 12.16 17.41 -17.15
C ILE A 350 11.82 17.75 -18.60
N GLY A 351 10.52 17.81 -18.89
CA GLY A 351 9.97 18.14 -20.21
C GLY A 351 9.04 19.34 -20.15
N ILE A 352 9.06 20.17 -21.20
CA ILE A 352 8.11 21.27 -21.40
C ILE A 352 7.50 21.16 -22.80
N ASN A 353 6.17 21.17 -22.94
CA ASN A 353 5.51 21.13 -24.25
C ASN A 353 5.16 22.54 -24.78
N ALA A 354 4.59 22.60 -25.99
CA ALA A 354 4.20 23.86 -26.64
C ALA A 354 3.15 24.67 -25.85
N ASP A 355 2.34 24.01 -25.02
CA ASP A 355 1.34 24.64 -24.15
C ASP A 355 1.93 25.10 -22.82
N GLY A 356 3.24 24.89 -22.60
CA GLY A 356 3.92 25.23 -21.35
C GLY A 356 3.67 24.23 -20.22
N GLN A 357 3.12 23.06 -20.51
CA GLN A 357 2.95 21.98 -19.53
C GLN A 357 4.31 21.42 -19.13
N VAL A 358 4.56 21.33 -17.81
CA VAL A 358 5.80 20.85 -17.23
C VAL A 358 5.62 19.41 -16.73
N THR A 359 6.45 18.49 -17.22
CA THR A 359 6.46 17.10 -16.78
C THR A 359 7.81 16.76 -16.16
N ILE A 360 7.81 16.18 -14.96
CA ILE A 360 9.02 15.65 -14.31
C ILE A 360 8.96 14.12 -14.32
N ILE A 361 10.09 13.49 -14.64
CA ILE A 361 10.29 12.03 -14.53
C ILE A 361 11.50 11.78 -13.62
N GLU A 362 11.29 11.00 -12.56
CA GLU A 362 12.33 10.50 -11.67
C GLU A 362 12.65 9.04 -11.98
N VAL A 363 13.92 8.70 -12.13
CA VAL A 363 14.38 7.37 -12.56
C VAL A 363 14.78 6.56 -11.33
N LYS A 364 14.15 5.40 -11.16
CA LYS A 364 14.45 4.48 -10.05
C LYS A 364 14.76 3.10 -10.60
N VAL A 365 16.01 2.68 -10.45
CA VAL A 365 16.53 1.41 -10.98
C VAL A 365 16.59 0.30 -9.93
N SER A 366 16.23 0.62 -8.70
CA SER A 366 16.08 -0.36 -7.65
C SER A 366 14.80 -0.10 -6.85
N ALA A 367 14.20 -1.19 -6.34
CA ALA A 367 13.05 -1.08 -5.46
C ALA A 367 13.37 -0.26 -4.20
N GLN A 368 14.63 -0.27 -3.71
CA GLN A 368 15.05 0.49 -2.55
C GLN A 368 15.11 1.99 -2.81
N ASP A 369 15.71 2.40 -3.93
CA ASP A 369 15.72 3.80 -4.38
C ASP A 369 14.28 4.30 -4.58
N PHE A 370 13.42 3.48 -5.20
CA PHE A 370 12.01 3.79 -5.32
C PHE A 370 11.29 3.88 -3.97
N LEU A 371 11.50 2.96 -3.02
CA LEU A 371 10.75 2.96 -1.75
C LEU A 371 11.21 4.07 -0.80
N SER A 372 12.50 4.40 -0.78
CA SER A 372 13.07 5.42 0.12
C SER A 372 12.78 6.86 -0.30
N ASP A 373 12.34 7.09 -1.55
CA ASP A 373 12.03 8.42 -2.06
C ASP A 373 10.69 8.96 -1.55
N ASP A 374 10.63 9.33 -0.27
CA ASP A 374 9.45 9.96 0.35
C ASP A 374 9.33 11.46 0.03
N LYS A 375 10.40 12.04 -0.54
CA LYS A 375 10.53 13.48 -0.80
C LYS A 375 10.03 13.87 -2.18
N TRP A 376 9.65 12.91 -3.02
CA TRP A 376 9.04 13.15 -4.33
C TRP A 376 7.88 14.16 -4.33
N LYS A 377 7.13 14.29 -3.21
CA LYS A 377 6.07 15.30 -3.06
C LYS A 377 6.61 16.74 -3.13
N GLU A 378 7.87 16.97 -2.80
CA GLU A 378 8.53 18.28 -2.92
C GLU A 378 8.69 18.71 -4.40
N TYR A 379 8.67 17.76 -5.35
CA TYR A 379 8.78 18.03 -6.78
C TYR A 379 7.46 18.44 -7.40
N MET A 380 6.34 18.09 -6.76
CA MET A 380 4.99 18.34 -7.26
C MET A 380 4.75 19.82 -7.55
N ALA A 381 5.22 20.74 -6.71
CA ALA A 381 5.03 22.18 -6.91
C ALA A 381 5.65 22.71 -8.22
N TYR A 382 6.58 21.94 -8.81
CA TYR A 382 7.36 22.30 -9.99
C TYR A 382 6.90 21.57 -11.26
N SER A 383 5.83 20.78 -11.22
CA SER A 383 5.31 20.09 -12.40
C SER A 383 3.79 20.05 -12.46
N ASP A 384 3.26 20.00 -13.68
CA ASP A 384 1.85 19.68 -13.95
C ASP A 384 1.65 18.15 -13.99
N GLU A 385 2.67 17.40 -14.42
CA GLU A 385 2.69 15.94 -14.35
C GLU A 385 3.98 15.43 -13.69
N TYR A 386 3.87 14.37 -12.89
CA TYR A 386 5.01 13.70 -12.27
C TYR A 386 4.95 12.20 -12.52
N TYR A 387 6.06 11.60 -12.92
CA TYR A 387 6.20 10.17 -13.14
C TYR A 387 7.41 9.59 -12.41
N PHE A 388 7.26 8.38 -11.90
CA PHE A 388 8.39 7.49 -11.66
C PHE A 388 8.64 6.64 -12.90
N CYS A 389 9.88 6.59 -13.37
CA CYS A 389 10.31 5.63 -14.37
C CYS A 389 11.10 4.51 -13.71
N LEU A 390 10.56 3.30 -13.79
CA LEU A 390 11.09 2.12 -13.13
C LEU A 390 11.68 1.14 -14.15
N ASP A 391 12.72 0.43 -13.77
CA ASP A 391 13.25 -0.69 -14.56
C ASP A 391 12.33 -1.93 -14.46
N HIS A 392 11.65 -2.14 -13.33
CA HIS A 392 10.62 -3.16 -13.12
C HIS A 392 9.35 -2.59 -12.44
N ASP A 393 8.22 -3.32 -12.50
CA ASP A 393 6.95 -2.85 -11.90
C ASP A 393 6.94 -3.07 -10.38
N TYR A 394 7.56 -2.15 -9.64
CA TYR A 394 7.57 -2.12 -8.17
C TYR A 394 6.37 -1.39 -7.55
N ARG A 395 5.40 -0.97 -8.36
CA ARG A 395 4.34 -0.06 -7.91
C ARG A 395 3.44 -0.65 -6.84
N LEU A 396 3.24 -1.96 -6.89
CA LEU A 396 2.50 -2.71 -5.87
C LEU A 396 3.15 -2.63 -4.49
N LEU A 397 4.43 -2.28 -4.43
CA LEU A 397 5.18 -2.12 -3.17
C LEU A 397 4.89 -0.78 -2.47
N SER A 398 4.16 0.15 -3.10
CA SER A 398 3.99 1.52 -2.60
C SER A 398 2.55 2.05 -2.73
N SER A 399 1.73 1.80 -1.71
CA SER A 399 0.33 2.24 -1.66
C SER A 399 0.16 3.77 -1.53
N HIS A 400 1.16 4.46 -0.98
CA HIS A 400 1.14 5.91 -0.71
C HIS A 400 1.66 6.82 -1.84
N LYS A 401 2.08 6.27 -2.99
CA LYS A 401 2.57 7.03 -4.16
C LYS A 401 1.56 7.08 -5.31
N ASN A 402 0.28 6.95 -4.99
CA ASN A 402 -0.82 6.79 -5.94
C ASN A 402 -1.13 8.02 -6.82
N ALA A 403 -0.68 9.22 -6.42
CA ALA A 403 -0.85 10.43 -7.22
C ALA A 403 0.21 10.58 -8.34
N ALA A 404 1.34 9.86 -8.24
CA ALA A 404 2.33 9.82 -9.31
C ALA A 404 1.87 8.97 -10.49
N GLY A 405 2.34 9.31 -11.68
CA GLY A 405 2.29 8.41 -12.83
C GLY A 405 3.44 7.40 -12.78
N PHE A 406 3.30 6.31 -13.53
CA PHE A 406 4.28 5.23 -13.56
C PHE A 406 4.60 4.82 -14.99
N LEU A 407 5.90 4.86 -15.26
CA LEU A 407 6.54 4.48 -16.48
C LEU A 407 7.41 3.26 -16.20
N ILE A 408 7.47 2.33 -17.15
CA ILE A 408 8.36 1.17 -17.08
C ILE A 408 9.21 1.08 -18.33
N GLU A 409 10.42 0.56 -18.18
CA GLU A 409 11.19 0.11 -19.33
C GLU A 409 10.44 -0.97 -20.11
N HIS A 410 10.36 -0.82 -21.43
CA HIS A 410 9.77 -1.82 -22.31
C HIS A 410 10.51 -1.86 -23.64
N LYS A 411 11.24 -2.96 -23.89
CA LYS A 411 12.09 -3.14 -25.07
C LYS A 411 13.07 -1.96 -25.23
N ASN A 412 12.98 -1.23 -26.34
CA ASN A 412 13.86 -0.11 -26.68
C ASN A 412 13.32 1.25 -26.21
N GLY A 413 12.28 1.29 -25.37
CA GLY A 413 11.67 2.54 -24.94
C GLY A 413 10.96 2.44 -23.59
N ILE A 414 10.05 3.38 -23.35
CA ILE A 414 9.29 3.48 -22.11
C ILE A 414 7.81 3.21 -22.40
N LYS A 415 7.16 2.44 -21.53
CA LYS A 415 5.73 2.17 -21.55
C LYS A 415 5.06 2.87 -20.36
N LEU A 416 3.96 3.56 -20.63
CA LEU A 416 3.09 4.10 -19.59
C LEU A 416 2.25 2.99 -18.98
N ILE A 417 2.34 2.79 -17.66
CA ILE A 417 1.51 1.84 -16.91
C ILE A 417 0.36 2.56 -16.19
N ALA A 418 0.63 3.75 -15.64
CA ALA A 418 -0.39 4.56 -14.97
C ALA A 418 -0.13 6.04 -15.23
N SER A 419 -1.18 6.78 -15.62
CA SER A 419 -1.10 8.23 -15.81
C SER A 419 -0.93 8.95 -14.48
N SER A 420 -0.27 10.11 -14.53
CA SER A 420 -0.18 11.01 -13.37
C SER A 420 -1.56 11.49 -12.94
N LYS A 421 -1.78 11.63 -11.64
CA LYS A 421 -3.06 12.06 -11.03
C LYS A 421 -2.85 13.23 -10.07
N LEU A 422 -1.90 14.11 -10.38
CA LEU A 422 -1.72 15.34 -9.60
C LEU A 422 -2.95 16.22 -9.75
N GLU A 423 -3.43 16.78 -8.64
CA GLU A 423 -4.63 17.64 -8.59
C GLU A 423 -4.30 19.14 -8.70
N HIS A 424 -3.03 19.48 -8.96
CA HIS A 424 -2.54 20.87 -9.04
C HIS A 424 -1.69 21.09 -10.28
N SER A 425 -1.41 22.37 -10.58
CA SER A 425 -0.54 22.80 -11.67
C SER A 425 0.81 23.32 -11.17
N CYS A 426 1.82 23.35 -12.03
CA CYS A 426 3.15 23.91 -11.74
C CYS A 426 3.03 25.36 -11.25
N ALA A 427 3.43 25.62 -10.00
CA ALA A 427 3.31 26.93 -9.36
C ALA A 427 4.39 27.91 -9.84
N GLU A 428 5.60 27.40 -10.12
CA GLU A 428 6.78 28.20 -10.49
C GLU A 428 7.14 28.07 -11.98
N ARG A 429 6.12 27.98 -12.85
CA ARG A 429 6.29 27.64 -14.28
C ARG A 429 7.32 28.50 -15.02
N GLU A 430 7.25 29.82 -14.87
CA GLU A 430 8.19 30.75 -15.55
C GLU A 430 9.65 30.51 -15.11
N GLN A 431 9.86 30.25 -13.82
CA GLN A 431 11.18 29.98 -13.28
C GLN A 431 11.72 28.63 -13.74
N ILE A 432 10.84 27.62 -13.85
CA ILE A 432 11.20 26.32 -14.42
C ILE A 432 11.56 26.43 -15.91
N LEU A 433 10.76 27.14 -16.71
CA LEU A 433 11.06 27.43 -18.12
C LEU A 433 12.45 28.06 -18.29
N PHE A 434 12.76 29.08 -17.50
CA PHE A 434 14.07 29.72 -17.52
C PHE A 434 15.20 28.75 -17.11
N THR A 435 14.99 27.98 -16.05
CA THR A 435 15.98 27.02 -15.53
C THR A 435 16.30 25.92 -16.55
N VAL A 436 15.27 25.36 -17.19
CA VAL A 436 15.42 24.37 -18.27
C VAL A 436 16.10 25.00 -19.49
N GLY A 437 15.68 26.19 -19.91
CA GLY A 437 16.31 26.91 -21.02
C GLY A 437 17.80 27.18 -20.77
N ARG A 438 18.16 27.54 -19.54
CA ARG A 438 19.56 27.73 -19.12
C ARG A 438 20.35 26.41 -19.11
N ALA A 439 19.76 25.32 -18.62
CA ALA A 439 20.40 24.00 -18.62
C ALA A 439 20.71 23.53 -20.05
N LEU A 440 19.74 23.67 -20.97
CA LEU A 440 19.90 23.33 -22.38
C LEU A 440 20.93 24.22 -23.09
N SER A 441 20.88 25.52 -22.85
CA SER A 441 21.85 26.47 -23.41
C SER A 441 23.26 26.16 -22.92
N LYS A 442 23.42 25.85 -21.63
CA LYS A 442 24.70 25.42 -21.06
C LYS A 442 25.23 24.18 -21.77
N LYS A 443 24.40 23.14 -21.92
CA LYS A 443 24.78 21.90 -22.61
C LYS A 443 25.15 22.14 -24.08
N ALA A 444 24.43 23.02 -24.78
CA ALA A 444 24.73 23.39 -26.16
C ALA A 444 26.04 24.18 -26.31
N ILE A 445 26.36 25.06 -25.35
CA ILE A 445 27.57 25.91 -25.39
C ILE A 445 28.81 25.13 -24.92
N TYR A 446 28.70 24.37 -23.83
CA TYR A 446 29.84 23.76 -23.14
C TYR A 446 29.97 22.25 -23.40
N GLY A 447 28.96 21.61 -23.99
CA GLY A 447 28.94 20.17 -24.29
C GLY A 447 28.61 19.27 -23.10
N TYR A 448 28.38 19.83 -21.90
CA TYR A 448 28.00 19.10 -20.67
C TYR A 448 27.03 19.89 -19.79
#